data_AF-A0A8H5XH70-F1
#
_entry.id   AF-A0A8H5XH70-F1
#
_cell.length_a   1.000
_cell.length_b   1.000
_cell.length_c   1.000
_cell.angle_alpha   90.00
_cell.angle_beta   90.00
_cell.angle_gamma   90.00
#
_symmetry.space_group_name_H-M   'P 1'
#
loop_
_entity.id
_entity.type
_entity.pdbx_description
1 polymer ?
#
loop_
_entity_poly.entity_id
_entity_poly.type
_entity_poly.pdbx_seq_one_letter_code
_entity_poly.pdbx_strand_id
1 'polypeptide(L)'
;MNRDVATVLGDHFRMHPSFFTNYERTVTTSSTSGGSCSVLTSGLALQQYLSMSPRILVTLPSSLIKHAPLRCSETGRYVSLTRVNGKLDSVGTVKRKCFVWNKLSEDGWTSIVICDPGLRNIVTRNEADGRGHVLPVGQQPAEAAYVDFFAADIGVTAEQGPPKTSIADDLCFYLTNYSSLPGLTYETPDIVSLFLQKIVASLYLRHLDQLRKTIAQAQSPMRWTSDFGTLGLAAVEANWSDCQTLERRLQLHCLDLEGILVQLRLPLERPDLRKIRSWQDVAADFQMLYHQYNHARSWVEKLNSSMTALAACQATTPLEGNVSGFILWFRSRWF
;
A
#
# COMPACT_ATOMS: atom_id res chain seq x y z
N MET A 1 8.51 19.09 -0.11
CA MET A 1 8.89 19.59 1.22
C MET A 1 9.67 20.89 1.01
N ASN A 2 9.73 21.79 2.00
CA ASN A 2 10.50 23.02 1.83
C ASN A 2 12.01 22.66 1.83
N ARG A 3 12.74 23.05 0.77
CA ARG A 3 14.18 22.77 0.62
C ARG A 3 15.00 23.37 1.76
N ASP A 4 14.63 24.56 2.24
CA ASP A 4 15.34 25.24 3.32
C ASP A 4 15.22 24.46 4.63
N VAL A 5 14.03 23.90 4.90
CA VAL A 5 13.80 23.03 6.07
C VAL A 5 14.63 21.75 5.96
N ALA A 6 14.70 21.15 4.77
CA ALA A 6 15.50 19.96 4.53
C ALA A 6 17.00 20.21 4.79
N THR A 7 17.52 21.35 4.31
CA THR A 7 18.92 21.74 4.52
C THR A 7 19.21 22.02 6.00
N VAL A 8 18.38 22.84 6.66
CA VAL A 8 18.56 23.18 8.08
C VAL A 8 18.55 21.93 8.96
N LEU A 9 17.57 21.04 8.78
CA LEU A 9 17.49 19.79 9.54
C LEU A 9 18.63 18.83 9.16
N GLY A 10 18.95 18.73 7.87
CA GLY A 10 20.04 17.89 7.37
C GLY A 10 21.38 18.26 8.00
N ASP A 11 21.71 19.54 8.01
CA ASP A 11 22.97 20.06 8.54
C ASP A 11 23.01 19.97 10.07
N HIS A 12 21.93 20.37 10.74
CA HIS A 12 21.86 20.36 12.20
C HIS A 12 21.99 18.94 12.78
N PHE A 13 21.27 17.98 12.22
CA PHE A 13 21.27 16.59 12.71
C PHE A 13 22.29 15.69 12.02
N ARG A 14 23.02 16.20 11.01
CA ARG A 14 23.96 15.47 10.14
C ARG A 14 23.29 14.27 9.45
N MET A 15 22.06 14.47 8.96
CA MET A 15 21.32 13.43 8.26
C MET A 15 21.81 13.29 6.82
N HIS A 16 21.85 12.05 6.33
CA HIS A 16 22.16 11.80 4.93
C HIS A 16 21.07 12.42 4.01
N PRO A 17 21.41 13.17 2.95
CA PRO A 17 20.43 13.84 2.07
C PRO A 17 19.42 12.89 1.40
N SER A 18 19.75 11.59 1.35
CA SER A 18 18.83 10.56 0.85
C SER A 18 17.54 10.46 1.67
N PHE A 19 17.53 10.85 2.95
CA PHE A 19 16.31 10.85 3.77
C PHE A 19 15.21 11.72 3.13
N PHE A 20 15.55 12.97 2.83
CA PHE A 20 14.65 13.95 2.25
C PHE A 20 14.38 13.70 0.77
N THR A 21 15.42 13.43 -0.01
CA THR A 21 15.26 13.23 -1.47
C THR A 21 14.47 11.95 -1.78
N ASN A 22 14.64 10.86 -1.02
CA ASN A 22 13.84 9.66 -1.20
C ASN A 22 12.40 9.84 -0.74
N TYR A 23 12.15 10.68 0.27
CA TYR A 23 10.79 11.03 0.68
C TYR A 23 10.04 11.75 -0.46
N GLU A 24 10.64 12.83 -1.00
CA GLU A 24 10.03 13.67 -2.05
C GLU A 24 9.75 12.93 -3.36
N ARG A 25 10.53 11.90 -3.69
CA ARG A 25 10.34 11.12 -4.93
C ARG A 25 8.92 10.54 -5.03
N THR A 26 8.16 11.01 -6.02
CA THR A 26 6.86 10.46 -6.44
C THR A 26 7.10 9.59 -7.67
N VAL A 27 6.79 8.29 -7.63
CA VAL A 27 7.01 7.43 -8.82
C VAL A 27 5.80 6.64 -9.21
N THR A 28 5.50 6.70 -10.52
CA THR A 28 5.39 5.48 -11.36
C THR A 28 5.52 5.75 -12.86
N THR A 29 5.34 6.98 -13.36
CA THR A 29 5.37 7.25 -14.83
C THR A 29 5.68 8.71 -15.25
N SER A 30 6.56 9.46 -14.56
CA SER A 30 6.98 10.78 -15.06
C SER A 30 8.18 10.65 -16.00
N SER A 31 7.96 10.87 -17.31
CA SER A 31 9.04 11.02 -18.30
C SER A 31 9.88 12.29 -18.09
N THR A 32 9.45 13.20 -17.22
CA THR A 32 9.98 14.57 -17.14
C THR A 32 10.55 14.99 -15.79
N SER A 33 10.54 14.16 -14.75
CA SER A 33 11.20 14.53 -13.48
C SER A 33 11.42 13.34 -12.55
N GLY A 34 12.69 13.11 -12.19
CA GLY A 34 13.11 12.39 -10.98
C GLY A 34 12.53 11.00 -10.79
N GLY A 35 12.88 10.05 -11.67
CA GLY A 35 12.61 8.63 -11.44
C GLY A 35 13.18 8.14 -10.11
N SER A 36 12.58 7.10 -9.54
CA SER A 36 13.11 6.42 -8.34
C SER A 36 14.35 5.70 -8.79
N CYS A 37 15.51 6.10 -8.27
CA CYS A 37 16.70 5.29 -8.42
C CYS A 37 16.56 4.10 -7.48
N SER A 38 16.51 2.89 -8.04
CA SER A 38 16.59 1.67 -7.24
C SER A 38 17.91 1.66 -6.46
N VAL A 39 17.85 1.20 -5.21
CA VAL A 39 19.02 1.02 -4.35
C VAL A 39 19.28 -0.48 -4.25
N LEU A 40 20.54 -0.90 -4.34
CA LEU A 40 20.90 -2.30 -4.10
C LEU A 40 20.49 -2.73 -2.68
N THR A 41 20.16 -4.00 -2.51
CA THR A 41 19.73 -4.56 -1.21
C THR A 41 20.73 -4.29 -0.09
N SER A 42 22.04 -4.40 -0.38
CA SER A 42 23.10 -4.06 0.58
C SER A 42 23.08 -2.59 0.98
N GLY A 43 22.87 -1.68 0.01
CA GLY A 43 22.72 -0.26 0.28
C GLY A 43 21.44 0.06 1.05
N LEU A 44 20.35 -0.67 0.79
CA LEU A 44 19.08 -0.55 1.50
C LEU A 44 19.22 -0.97 2.97
N ALA A 45 19.90 -2.09 3.25
CA ALA A 45 20.15 -2.60 4.59
C ALA A 45 21.11 -1.73 5.44
N LEU A 46 21.91 -0.90 4.78
CA LEU A 46 22.83 0.05 5.41
C LEU A 46 22.24 1.47 5.53
N GLN A 47 21.01 1.70 5.11
CA GLN A 47 20.36 2.99 5.31
C GLN A 47 20.21 3.29 6.81
N GLN A 48 20.49 4.54 7.18
CA GLN A 48 20.42 5.02 8.56
C GLN A 48 19.01 5.49 8.97
N TYR A 49 18.01 5.22 8.14
CA TYR A 49 16.61 5.54 8.40
C TYR A 49 15.74 4.42 7.87
N LEU A 50 14.55 4.29 8.46
CA LEU A 50 13.52 3.38 8.01
C LEU A 50 12.53 4.14 7.13
N SER A 51 12.27 3.63 5.94
CA SER A 51 11.30 4.15 4.98
C SER A 51 10.21 3.13 4.76
N MET A 52 9.01 3.44 5.25
CA MET A 52 7.83 2.61 5.07
C MET A 52 6.85 3.31 4.13
N SER A 53 6.06 2.51 3.42
CA SER A 53 5.05 3.05 2.50
C SER A 53 3.71 2.32 2.57
N PRO A 54 2.94 2.46 3.65
CA PRO A 54 1.64 1.79 3.78
C PRO A 54 0.64 2.25 2.71
N ARG A 55 -0.43 1.45 2.58
CA ARG A 55 -1.57 1.74 1.72
C ARG A 55 -2.76 2.10 2.58
N ILE A 56 -3.32 3.28 2.35
CA ILE A 56 -4.54 3.73 3.02
C ILE A 56 -5.72 3.55 2.06
N LEU A 57 -6.79 2.94 2.56
CA LEU A 57 -8.05 2.80 1.85
C LEU A 57 -8.88 4.07 1.98
N VAL A 58 -9.51 4.49 0.88
CA VAL A 58 -10.34 5.69 0.83
C VAL A 58 -11.61 5.36 0.07
N THR A 59 -12.76 5.65 0.67
CA THR A 59 -14.04 5.58 -0.04
C THR A 59 -14.22 6.81 -0.90
N LEU A 60 -14.50 6.61 -2.18
CA LEU A 60 -14.65 7.67 -3.16
C LEU A 60 -16.11 7.74 -3.64
N PRO A 61 -16.70 8.94 -3.70
CA PRO A 61 -18.01 9.11 -4.31
C PRO A 61 -17.98 8.71 -5.79
N SER A 62 -19.08 8.14 -6.27
CA SER A 62 -19.23 7.65 -7.64
C SER A 62 -19.01 8.71 -8.72
N SER A 63 -19.23 9.98 -8.38
CA SER A 63 -18.91 11.14 -9.24
C SER A 63 -17.41 11.26 -9.53
N LEU A 64 -16.54 10.96 -8.55
CA LEU A 64 -15.09 11.08 -8.71
C LEU A 64 -14.48 9.92 -9.51
N ILE A 65 -15.01 8.72 -9.33
CA ILE A 65 -14.49 7.48 -9.95
C ILE A 65 -14.41 7.60 -11.48
N LYS A 66 -15.36 8.34 -12.08
CA LYS A 66 -15.44 8.56 -13.54
C LYS A 66 -14.29 9.41 -14.10
N HIS A 67 -13.57 10.15 -13.26
CA HIS A 67 -12.52 11.08 -13.68
C HIS A 67 -11.10 10.57 -13.39
N ALA A 68 -10.93 9.25 -13.27
CA ALA A 68 -9.61 8.65 -13.13
C ALA A 68 -8.71 9.00 -14.34
N PRO A 69 -7.38 9.22 -14.16
CA PRO A 69 -6.61 8.99 -12.94
C PRO A 69 -6.76 10.10 -11.90
N LEU A 70 -6.83 9.68 -10.63
CA LEU A 70 -6.99 10.55 -9.47
C LEU A 70 -5.64 10.77 -8.77
N ARG A 71 -5.38 11.98 -8.27
CA ARG A 71 -4.15 12.30 -7.51
C ARG A 71 -4.45 13.10 -6.26
N CYS A 72 -3.72 12.86 -5.17
CA CYS A 72 -3.73 13.74 -3.99
C CYS A 72 -3.11 15.09 -4.35
N SER A 73 -3.81 16.19 -4.05
CA SER A 73 -3.34 17.54 -4.42
C SER A 73 -2.07 17.95 -3.67
N GLU A 74 -1.95 17.51 -2.41
CA GLU A 74 -0.91 17.92 -1.47
C GLU A 74 0.40 17.17 -1.71
N THR A 75 0.31 15.92 -2.18
CA THR A 75 1.46 15.02 -2.31
C THR A 75 1.74 14.58 -3.74
N GLY A 76 0.81 14.83 -4.67
CA GLY A 76 0.87 14.33 -6.05
C GLY A 76 0.71 12.80 -6.19
N ARG A 77 0.52 12.07 -5.08
CA ARG A 77 0.39 10.60 -5.07
C ARG A 77 -0.88 10.17 -5.81
N TYR A 78 -0.79 9.13 -6.63
CA TYR A 78 -1.96 8.55 -7.28
C TYR A 78 -2.88 7.88 -6.27
N VAL A 79 -4.18 8.08 -6.48
CA VAL A 79 -5.23 7.27 -5.86
C VAL A 79 -5.56 6.15 -6.84
N SER A 80 -5.15 4.94 -6.48
CA SER A 80 -5.33 3.75 -7.31
C SER A 80 -6.72 3.19 -7.13
N LEU A 81 -7.48 3.11 -8.21
CA LEU A 81 -8.77 2.44 -8.24
C LEU A 81 -8.59 0.99 -8.68
N THR A 82 -9.36 0.09 -8.08
CA THR A 82 -9.39 -1.32 -8.48
C THR A 82 -10.61 -1.58 -9.34
N ARG A 83 -10.43 -2.28 -10.45
CA ARG A 83 -11.54 -2.82 -11.23
C ARG A 83 -11.84 -4.24 -10.79
N VAL A 84 -13.13 -4.58 -10.76
CA VAL A 84 -13.64 -5.92 -10.53
C VAL A 84 -14.77 -6.15 -11.52
N ASN A 85 -14.66 -7.22 -12.32
CA ASN A 85 -15.63 -7.56 -13.36
C ASN A 85 -15.93 -6.38 -14.30
N GLY A 86 -14.90 -5.64 -14.70
CA GLY A 86 -14.98 -4.51 -15.63
C GLY A 86 -15.46 -3.18 -15.00
N LYS A 87 -15.81 -3.16 -13.71
CA LYS A 87 -16.32 -1.96 -13.02
C LYS A 87 -15.33 -1.46 -11.97
N LEU A 88 -15.18 -0.15 -11.85
CA LEU A 88 -14.35 0.47 -10.83
C LEU A 88 -15.02 0.35 -9.46
N ASP A 89 -14.26 -0.10 -8.47
CA ASP A 89 -14.65 -0.13 -7.06
C ASP A 89 -14.69 1.31 -6.49
N SER A 90 -15.60 1.52 -5.55
CA SER A 90 -15.71 2.75 -4.77
C SER A 90 -14.57 2.93 -3.78
N VAL A 91 -13.86 1.85 -3.44
CA VAL A 91 -12.69 1.89 -2.56
C VAL A 91 -11.42 2.10 -3.39
N GLY A 92 -10.82 3.28 -3.23
CA GLY A 92 -9.49 3.61 -3.74
C GLY A 92 -8.39 3.31 -2.72
N THR A 93 -7.17 3.13 -3.22
CA THR A 93 -5.97 2.93 -2.41
C THR A 93 -4.96 4.04 -2.67
N VAL A 94 -4.43 4.65 -1.61
CA VAL A 94 -3.39 5.67 -1.69
C VAL A 94 -2.11 5.17 -1.03
N LYS A 95 -0.99 5.19 -1.77
CA LYS A 95 0.34 4.96 -1.20
C LYS A 95 0.75 6.19 -0.38
N ARG A 96 0.98 6.00 0.91
CA ARG A 96 1.52 7.02 1.82
C ARG A 96 2.93 6.65 2.20
N LYS A 97 3.80 7.65 2.38
CA LYS A 97 5.15 7.46 2.92
C LYS A 97 5.23 7.89 4.38
N CYS A 98 6.01 7.15 5.14
CA CYS A 98 6.45 7.55 6.47
C CYS A 98 7.90 7.13 6.67
N PHE A 99 8.74 8.09 7.03
CA PHE A 99 10.19 7.92 7.20
C PHE A 99 10.52 8.22 8.66
N VAL A 100 11.35 7.41 9.28
CA VAL A 100 11.86 7.65 10.63
C VAL A 100 13.37 7.53 10.64
N TRP A 101 14.01 8.55 11.21
CA TRP A 101 15.43 8.58 11.51
C TRP A 101 15.58 8.75 13.01
N ASN A 102 16.45 7.93 13.61
CA ASN A 102 16.70 7.93 15.04
C ASN A 102 18.19 8.16 15.28
N LYS A 103 18.51 8.88 16.35
CA LYS A 103 19.87 9.04 16.85
C LYS A 103 19.86 8.99 18.37
N LEU A 104 20.67 8.10 18.92
CA LEU A 104 21.01 8.09 20.33
C LEU A 104 22.31 8.89 20.52
N SER A 105 22.37 9.68 21.60
CA SER A 105 23.50 10.51 22.00
C SER A 105 23.67 10.47 23.52
N GLU A 106 24.77 11.03 24.03
CA GLU A 106 25.04 11.09 25.47
C GLU A 106 23.97 11.91 26.22
N ASP A 107 23.42 12.96 25.58
CA ASP A 107 22.40 13.84 26.16
C ASP A 107 20.96 13.32 26.00
N GLY A 108 20.79 12.08 25.52
CA GLY A 108 19.49 11.45 25.24
C GLY A 108 19.32 11.07 23.78
N TRP A 109 18.09 11.02 23.28
CA TRP A 109 17.80 10.60 21.92
C TRP A 109 17.00 11.64 21.13
N THR A 110 17.12 11.57 19.81
CA THR A 110 16.37 12.38 18.86
C THR A 110 15.76 11.47 17.79
N SER A 111 14.49 11.69 17.50
CA SER A 111 13.80 11.04 16.38
C SER A 111 13.18 12.08 15.46
N ILE A 112 13.37 11.92 14.16
CA ILE A 112 12.76 12.74 13.12
C ILE A 112 11.86 11.84 12.29
N VAL A 113 10.57 12.17 12.29
CA VAL A 113 9.55 11.43 11.55
C VAL A 113 8.94 12.34 10.49
N ILE A 114 8.91 11.88 9.24
CA ILE A 114 8.23 12.56 8.14
C ILE A 114 7.14 11.66 7.61
N CYS A 115 5.89 12.12 7.68
CA CYS A 115 4.72 11.39 7.18
C CYS A 115 4.02 12.22 6.10
N ASP A 116 3.50 11.53 5.07
CA ASP A 116 2.55 12.15 4.15
C ASP A 116 1.30 12.65 4.92
N PRO A 117 0.77 13.84 4.58
CA PRO A 117 -0.47 14.33 5.19
C PRO A 117 -1.66 13.45 4.81
N GLY A 118 -2.73 13.53 5.63
CA GLY A 118 -4.02 12.90 5.33
C GLY A 118 -4.58 13.33 3.97
N LEU A 119 -5.39 12.47 3.33
CA LEU A 119 -6.04 12.83 2.06
C LEU A 119 -7.17 13.82 2.33
N ARG A 120 -7.02 15.07 1.88
CA ARG A 120 -8.08 16.08 1.99
C ARG A 120 -8.65 16.42 0.62
N ASN A 121 -7.79 16.50 -0.40
CA ASN A 121 -8.22 16.93 -1.73
C ASN A 121 -7.67 16.00 -2.82
N ILE A 122 -8.52 15.72 -3.81
CA ILE A 122 -8.16 14.99 -5.01
C ILE A 122 -8.20 15.92 -6.21
N VAL A 123 -7.18 15.83 -7.05
CA VAL A 123 -7.14 16.43 -8.38
C VAL A 123 -7.62 15.39 -9.38
N THR A 124 -8.68 15.74 -10.12
CA THR A 124 -9.13 15.03 -11.32
C THR A 124 -8.61 15.74 -12.55
N ARG A 125 -8.27 15.01 -13.61
CA ARG A 125 -7.98 15.64 -14.91
C ARG A 125 -9.28 15.74 -15.69
N ASN A 126 -9.70 16.95 -16.06
CA ASN A 126 -10.77 17.10 -17.04
C ASN A 126 -10.18 16.96 -18.44
N GLU A 127 -10.68 16.00 -19.21
CA GLU A 127 -10.24 15.75 -20.59
C GLU A 127 -10.67 16.88 -21.54
N ALA A 128 -11.75 17.61 -21.25
CA ALA A 128 -12.26 18.68 -22.11
C ALA A 128 -11.41 19.97 -22.07
N ASP A 129 -10.92 20.35 -20.89
CA ASP A 129 -10.32 21.68 -20.68
C ASP A 129 -8.83 21.63 -20.34
N GLY A 130 -8.26 20.43 -20.17
CA GLY A 130 -6.87 20.21 -19.75
C GLY A 130 -6.54 20.71 -18.33
N ARG A 131 -7.45 21.40 -17.65
CA ARG A 131 -7.33 21.91 -16.28
C ARG A 131 -7.76 20.85 -15.28
N GLY A 132 -6.98 20.71 -14.19
CA GLY A 132 -7.32 19.81 -13.10
C GLY A 132 -8.34 20.45 -12.15
N HIS A 133 -9.39 19.72 -11.78
CA HIS A 133 -10.35 20.16 -10.76
C HIS A 133 -9.96 19.58 -9.40
N VAL A 134 -9.85 20.45 -8.40
CA VAL A 134 -9.60 20.05 -7.02
C VAL A 134 -10.93 19.81 -6.34
N LEU A 135 -11.14 18.58 -5.88
CA LEU A 135 -12.37 18.16 -5.24
C LEU A 135 -12.06 17.71 -3.81
N PRO A 136 -12.74 18.26 -2.80
CA PRO A 136 -12.55 17.84 -1.43
C PRO A 136 -13.07 16.40 -1.30
N VAL A 137 -12.23 15.55 -0.73
CA VAL A 137 -12.67 14.25 -0.22
C VAL A 137 -12.94 14.48 1.25
N GLY A 138 -14.20 14.35 1.65
CA GLY A 138 -14.54 14.43 3.07
C GLY A 138 -13.61 13.51 3.86
N GLN A 139 -12.98 14.06 4.91
CA GLN A 139 -12.28 13.26 5.89
C GLN A 139 -13.33 12.48 6.67
N GLN A 140 -13.92 11.46 6.07
CA GLN A 140 -14.42 10.37 6.89
C GLN A 140 -13.22 9.45 7.06
N PRO A 141 -12.61 9.39 8.26
CA PRO A 141 -11.93 8.18 8.63
C PRO A 141 -12.96 7.09 8.32
N ALA A 142 -12.65 6.17 7.42
CA ALA A 142 -13.43 4.95 7.41
C ALA A 142 -13.39 4.49 8.88
N GLU A 143 -14.53 4.31 9.54
CA GLU A 143 -14.60 3.89 10.96
C GLU A 143 -13.75 2.61 11.23
N ALA A 144 -13.28 1.96 10.16
CA ALA A 144 -12.33 0.87 10.11
C ALA A 144 -11.00 1.17 9.36
N ALA A 145 -10.33 2.31 9.58
CA ALA A 145 -9.02 2.61 8.94
C ALA A 145 -7.95 1.56 9.31
N TYR A 146 -7.91 1.18 10.59
CA TYR A 146 -7.29 -0.05 11.10
C TYR A 146 -7.80 -0.32 12.54
N VAL A 147 -7.61 -1.55 13.01
CA VAL A 147 -7.92 -1.97 14.39
C VAL A 147 -6.75 -1.62 15.30
N ASP A 148 -7.01 -1.12 16.50
CA ASP A 148 -5.95 -0.79 17.46
C ASP A 148 -5.13 -2.05 17.79
N PHE A 149 -3.82 -1.88 17.91
CA PHE A 149 -2.86 -2.98 18.10
C PHE A 149 -2.50 -3.22 19.56
N PHE A 150 -3.06 -2.44 20.49
CA PHE A 150 -3.02 -2.80 21.90
C PHE A 150 -3.97 -3.94 22.20
N ALA A 151 -3.46 -4.92 22.92
CA ALA A 151 -4.24 -6.07 23.29
C ALA A 151 -5.20 -5.73 24.46
N ALA A 152 -6.33 -6.43 24.50
CA ALA A 152 -7.33 -6.30 25.56
C ALA A 152 -6.77 -6.65 26.96
N ASP A 153 -5.60 -7.29 27.01
CA ASP A 153 -4.90 -7.74 28.22
C ASP A 153 -4.15 -6.62 28.96
N ILE A 154 -3.94 -5.45 28.34
CA ILE A 154 -3.30 -4.29 29.01
C ILE A 154 -4.27 -3.64 30.01
N GLY A 155 -5.52 -4.14 30.12
CA GLY A 155 -6.50 -3.66 31.10
C GLY A 155 -6.89 -2.18 30.92
N VAL A 156 -6.43 -1.55 29.83
CA VAL A 156 -6.81 -0.20 29.48
C VAL A 156 -8.22 -0.29 28.93
N THR A 157 -9.19 0.20 29.70
CA THR A 157 -10.42 0.73 29.15
C THR A 157 -10.04 1.84 28.17
N ALA A 158 -9.71 1.47 26.93
CA ALA A 158 -9.38 2.42 25.87
C ALA A 158 -10.68 3.13 25.51
N GLU A 159 -10.97 4.25 26.19
CA GLU A 159 -12.24 4.96 26.01
C GLU A 159 -12.35 5.54 24.59
N GLN A 160 -11.22 5.88 23.95
CA GLN A 160 -11.16 6.36 22.57
C GLN A 160 -9.86 5.90 21.89
N GLY A 161 -9.95 5.31 20.69
CA GLY A 161 -8.79 4.96 19.87
C GLY A 161 -8.17 6.18 19.16
N PRO A 162 -7.10 6.00 18.36
CA PRO A 162 -6.45 7.10 17.66
C PRO A 162 -7.39 7.79 16.66
N PRO A 163 -7.12 9.07 16.31
CA PRO A 163 -7.98 9.86 15.42
C PRO A 163 -8.08 9.32 13.99
N LYS A 164 -7.09 8.56 13.52
CA LYS A 164 -7.03 7.92 12.18
C LYS A 164 -7.11 8.92 11.03
N THR A 165 -6.73 10.17 11.28
CA THR A 165 -6.72 11.27 10.30
C THR A 165 -5.43 11.30 9.48
N SER A 166 -4.30 10.97 10.11
CA SER A 166 -2.99 10.80 9.47
C SER A 166 -2.07 9.93 10.33
N ILE A 167 -1.03 9.36 9.72
CA ILE A 167 -0.02 8.55 10.43
C ILE A 167 0.68 9.39 11.52
N ALA A 168 0.87 10.70 11.27
CA ALA A 168 1.49 11.60 12.24
C ALA A 168 0.58 11.82 13.46
N ASP A 169 -0.72 12.06 13.24
CA ASP A 169 -1.68 12.26 14.33
C ASP A 169 -1.80 11.00 15.19
N ASP A 170 -1.84 9.82 14.56
CA ASP A 170 -1.91 8.54 15.24
C ASP A 170 -0.63 8.28 16.06
N LEU A 171 0.55 8.58 15.51
CA LEU A 171 1.81 8.48 16.24
C LEU A 171 1.85 9.41 17.46
N CYS A 172 1.42 10.66 17.30
CA CYS A 172 1.32 11.61 18.41
C CYS A 172 0.36 11.11 19.50
N PHE A 173 -0.79 10.55 19.10
CA PHE A 173 -1.73 9.93 20.02
C PHE A 173 -1.06 8.80 20.81
N TYR A 174 -0.36 7.88 20.14
CA TYR A 174 0.27 6.75 20.81
C TYR A 174 1.40 7.18 21.77
N LEU A 175 2.25 8.12 21.34
CA LEU A 175 3.31 8.66 22.19
C LEU A 175 2.76 9.42 23.40
N THR A 176 1.64 10.13 23.25
CA THR A 176 1.04 10.91 24.35
C THR A 176 0.37 10.01 25.39
N ASN A 177 -0.36 9.00 24.93
CA ASN A 177 -1.24 8.21 25.82
C ASN A 177 -0.59 6.92 26.33
N TYR A 178 0.44 6.40 25.65
CA TYR A 178 0.96 5.06 25.91
C TYR A 178 2.48 4.98 26.00
N SER A 179 3.21 6.10 25.95
CA SER A 179 4.67 6.07 26.11
C SER A 179 5.14 5.57 27.48
N SER A 180 4.29 5.66 28.51
CA SER A 180 4.57 5.24 29.87
C SER A 180 4.11 3.82 30.20
N LEU A 181 3.71 3.01 29.20
CA LEU A 181 3.26 1.64 29.46
C LEU A 181 4.40 0.75 30.00
N PRO A 182 4.09 -0.20 30.92
CA PRO A 182 5.08 -1.15 31.40
C PRO A 182 5.71 -1.96 30.25
N GLY A 183 7.03 -2.14 30.32
CA GLY A 183 7.79 -2.87 29.30
C GLY A 183 8.15 -2.05 28.05
N LEU A 184 7.84 -0.75 28.01
CA LEU A 184 8.42 0.19 27.05
C LEU A 184 9.60 0.93 27.70
N THR A 185 10.72 1.01 26.98
CA THR A 185 11.90 1.74 27.44
C THR A 185 11.92 3.12 26.78
N TYR A 186 11.65 4.17 27.56
CA TYR A 186 11.66 5.55 27.07
C TYR A 186 13.08 6.11 26.88
N GLU A 187 14.11 5.37 27.32
CA GLU A 187 15.51 5.75 27.19
C GLU A 187 16.06 5.57 25.77
N THR A 188 15.33 4.88 24.88
CA THR A 188 15.74 4.68 23.48
C THR A 188 14.71 5.28 22.50
N PRO A 189 15.16 5.73 21.31
CA PRO A 189 14.26 6.21 20.27
C PRO A 189 13.41 5.08 19.64
N ASP A 190 13.61 3.84 20.07
CA ASP A 190 12.94 2.65 19.52
C ASP A 190 11.44 2.70 19.76
N ILE A 191 10.97 3.37 20.81
CA ILE A 191 9.54 3.54 21.08
C ILE A 191 8.81 4.26 19.94
N VAL A 192 9.45 5.26 19.32
CA VAL A 192 8.89 6.00 18.18
C VAL A 192 8.80 5.08 16.96
N SER A 193 9.85 4.30 16.73
CA SER A 193 9.88 3.33 15.64
C SER A 193 8.89 2.20 15.84
N LEU A 194 8.73 1.70 17.06
CA LEU A 194 7.77 0.66 17.44
C LEU A 194 6.35 1.09 17.11
N PHE A 195 5.89 2.24 17.62
CA PHE A 195 4.53 2.71 17.34
C PHE A 195 4.31 2.98 15.87
N LEU A 196 5.28 3.62 15.19
CA LEU A 196 5.17 3.87 13.75
C LEU A 196 5.07 2.56 12.95
N GLN A 197 5.90 1.57 13.27
CA GLN A 197 5.89 0.24 12.66
C GLN A 197 4.55 -0.47 12.88
N LYS A 198 3.97 -0.38 14.08
CA LYS A 198 2.66 -0.97 14.38
C LYS A 198 1.52 -0.30 13.62
N ILE A 199 1.49 1.02 13.55
CA ILE A 199 0.53 1.76 12.69
C ILE A 199 0.64 1.29 11.24
N VAL A 200 1.87 1.22 10.71
CA VAL A 200 2.13 0.79 9.33
C VAL A 200 1.70 -0.65 9.09
N ALA A 201 2.03 -1.57 10.00
CA ALA A 201 1.63 -2.98 9.90
C ALA A 201 0.11 -3.11 9.90
N SER A 202 -0.59 -2.40 10.77
CA SER A 202 -2.05 -2.38 10.83
C SER A 202 -2.70 -1.82 9.56
N LEU A 203 -2.12 -0.78 8.95
CA LEU A 203 -2.56 -0.28 7.64
C LEU A 203 -2.35 -1.31 6.52
N TYR A 204 -1.21 -2.01 6.51
CA TYR A 204 -0.97 -3.09 5.56
C TYR A 204 -1.92 -4.27 5.72
N LEU A 205 -2.26 -4.62 6.96
CA LEU A 205 -3.23 -5.66 7.27
C LEU A 205 -4.63 -5.27 6.75
N ARG A 206 -5.05 -4.02 7.01
CA ARG A 206 -6.32 -3.53 6.48
C ARG A 206 -6.37 -3.54 4.96
N HIS A 207 -5.30 -3.12 4.31
CA HIS A 207 -5.19 -3.18 2.85
C HIS A 207 -5.24 -4.63 2.34
N LEU A 208 -4.60 -5.58 3.03
CA LEU A 208 -4.66 -7.00 2.68
C LEU A 208 -6.08 -7.56 2.75
N ASP A 209 -6.87 -7.18 3.75
CA ASP A 209 -8.27 -7.59 3.85
C ASP A 209 -9.10 -7.10 2.66
N GLN A 210 -8.86 -5.87 2.21
CA GLN A 210 -9.49 -5.36 0.99
C GLN A 210 -9.05 -6.14 -0.24
N LEU A 211 -7.75 -6.44 -0.38
CA LEU A 211 -7.25 -7.26 -1.49
C LEU A 211 -7.90 -8.65 -1.51
N ARG A 212 -8.06 -9.30 -0.34
CA ARG A 212 -8.75 -10.60 -0.25
C ARG A 212 -10.19 -10.52 -0.72
N LYS A 213 -10.92 -9.45 -0.37
CA LYS A 213 -12.29 -9.21 -0.86
C LYS A 213 -12.31 -9.05 -2.38
N THR A 214 -11.42 -8.23 -2.93
CA THR A 214 -11.28 -8.05 -4.38
C THR A 214 -10.99 -9.38 -5.09
N ILE A 215 -10.05 -10.18 -4.58
CA ILE A 215 -9.70 -11.49 -5.16
C ILE A 215 -10.91 -12.42 -5.14
N ALA A 216 -11.63 -12.49 -4.02
CA ALA A 216 -12.83 -13.31 -3.89
C ALA A 216 -13.92 -12.88 -4.87
N GLN A 217 -14.10 -11.58 -5.10
CA GLN A 217 -15.07 -11.07 -6.08
C GLN A 217 -14.66 -11.37 -7.53
N ALA A 218 -13.37 -11.24 -7.88
CA ALA A 218 -12.85 -11.58 -9.20
C ALA A 218 -12.99 -13.09 -9.52
N GLN A 219 -12.97 -13.93 -8.48
CA GLN A 219 -13.21 -15.37 -8.58
C GLN A 219 -14.68 -15.75 -8.70
N SER A 220 -15.60 -14.90 -8.25
CA SER A 220 -17.02 -15.23 -8.15
C SER A 220 -17.59 -15.79 -9.46
N PRO A 221 -17.30 -15.22 -10.66
CA PRO A 221 -17.86 -15.73 -11.91
C PRO A 221 -17.40 -17.16 -12.26
N MET A 222 -16.27 -17.61 -11.71
CA MET A 222 -15.73 -18.96 -11.94
C MET A 222 -16.22 -20.00 -10.93
N ARG A 223 -17.00 -19.62 -9.91
CA ARG A 223 -17.41 -20.54 -8.84
C ARG A 223 -18.57 -21.44 -9.21
N TRP A 224 -19.47 -21.00 -10.09
CA TRP A 224 -20.70 -21.72 -10.40
C TRP A 224 -20.80 -22.08 -11.89
N THR A 225 -21.13 -23.34 -12.17
CA THR A 225 -21.33 -23.86 -13.54
C THR A 225 -22.47 -23.17 -14.29
N SER A 226 -23.48 -22.65 -13.58
CA SER A 226 -24.56 -21.82 -14.14
C SER A 226 -24.05 -20.49 -14.71
N ASP A 227 -22.98 -19.94 -14.14
CA ASP A 227 -22.46 -18.62 -14.50
C ASP A 227 -21.55 -18.73 -15.73
N PHE A 228 -20.89 -19.88 -15.94
CA PHE A 228 -20.07 -20.16 -17.12
C PHE A 228 -20.85 -20.08 -18.45
N GLY A 229 -22.10 -20.54 -18.47
CA GLY A 229 -22.96 -20.46 -19.66
C GLY A 229 -23.41 -19.03 -20.02
N THR A 230 -23.28 -18.08 -19.09
CA THR A 230 -23.68 -16.67 -19.26
C THR A 230 -22.49 -15.71 -19.39
N LEU A 231 -21.26 -16.22 -19.19
CA LEU A 231 -20.01 -15.48 -19.31
C LEU A 231 -19.65 -15.25 -20.79
N GLY A 232 -20.18 -14.18 -21.37
CA GLY A 232 -19.77 -13.71 -22.69
C GLY A 232 -18.28 -13.33 -22.76
N LEU A 233 -17.69 -13.43 -23.95
CA LEU A 233 -16.26 -13.16 -24.18
C LEU A 233 -15.80 -11.81 -23.62
N ALA A 234 -16.59 -10.75 -23.81
CA ALA A 234 -16.28 -9.41 -23.29
C ALA A 234 -16.16 -9.37 -21.75
N ALA A 235 -16.95 -10.17 -21.03
CA ALA A 235 -16.87 -10.25 -19.58
C ALA A 235 -15.61 -11.02 -19.13
N VAL A 236 -15.23 -12.06 -19.87
CA VAL A 236 -13.99 -12.82 -19.65
C VAL A 236 -12.76 -11.94 -19.89
N GLU A 237 -12.70 -11.21 -21.01
CA GLU A 237 -11.62 -10.28 -21.32
C GLU A 237 -11.50 -9.16 -20.27
N ALA A 238 -12.63 -8.60 -19.84
CA ALA A 238 -12.66 -7.58 -18.80
C ALA A 238 -12.11 -8.10 -17.47
N ASN A 239 -12.54 -9.29 -17.03
CA ASN A 239 -12.08 -9.88 -15.79
C ASN A 239 -10.60 -10.32 -15.87
N TRP A 240 -10.16 -10.82 -17.02
CA TRP A 240 -8.75 -11.13 -17.29
C TRP A 240 -7.86 -9.87 -17.18
N SER A 241 -8.26 -8.77 -17.82
CA SER A 241 -7.55 -7.48 -17.71
C SER A 241 -7.51 -6.95 -16.27
N ASP A 242 -8.58 -7.17 -15.49
CA ASP A 242 -8.64 -6.78 -14.09
C ASP A 242 -7.65 -7.60 -13.24
N CYS A 243 -7.58 -8.92 -13.47
CA CYS A 243 -6.63 -9.83 -12.82
C CYS A 243 -5.17 -9.48 -13.11
N GLN A 244 -4.82 -9.19 -14.37
CA GLN A 244 -3.49 -8.73 -14.77
C GLN A 244 -3.08 -7.44 -14.04
N THR A 245 -4.01 -6.49 -13.94
CA THR A 245 -3.78 -5.23 -13.24
C THR A 245 -3.63 -5.42 -11.73
N LEU A 246 -4.37 -6.38 -11.15
CA LEU A 246 -4.27 -6.75 -9.74
C LEU A 246 -2.91 -7.43 -9.44
N GLU A 247 -2.49 -8.38 -10.28
CA GLU A 247 -1.21 -9.09 -10.15
C GLU A 247 -0.01 -8.13 -10.12
N ARG A 248 0.08 -7.25 -11.12
CA ARG A 248 1.14 -6.24 -11.21
C ARG A 248 1.21 -5.37 -9.94
N ARG A 249 0.06 -4.99 -9.39
CA ARG A 249 -0.01 -4.17 -8.17
C ARG A 249 0.43 -4.97 -6.94
N LEU A 250 -0.01 -6.22 -6.81
CA LEU A 250 0.42 -7.10 -5.71
C LEU A 250 1.93 -7.34 -5.73
N GLN A 251 2.55 -7.49 -6.89
CA GLN A 251 4.01 -7.62 -6.99
C GLN A 251 4.72 -6.40 -6.39
N LEU A 252 4.26 -5.18 -6.71
CA LEU A 252 4.80 -3.95 -6.13
C LEU A 252 4.57 -3.86 -4.61
N HIS A 253 3.46 -4.41 -4.10
CA HIS A 253 3.20 -4.46 -2.66
C HIS A 253 4.11 -5.46 -1.94
N CYS A 254 4.39 -6.61 -2.55
CA CYS A 254 5.33 -7.58 -2.01
C CYS A 254 6.74 -6.99 -1.92
N LEU A 255 7.19 -6.28 -2.98
CA LEU A 255 8.49 -5.60 -2.99
C LEU A 255 8.60 -4.49 -1.94
N ASP A 256 7.53 -3.73 -1.72
CA ASP A 256 7.53 -2.71 -0.66
C ASP A 256 7.66 -3.36 0.75
N LEU A 257 7.01 -4.50 1.00
CA LEU A 257 7.15 -5.24 2.27
C LEU A 257 8.52 -5.90 2.43
N GLU A 258 9.06 -6.48 1.36
CA GLU A 258 10.42 -7.04 1.34
C GLU A 258 11.45 -5.96 1.65
N GLY A 259 11.30 -4.77 1.07
CA GLY A 259 12.17 -3.63 1.36
C GLY A 259 12.13 -3.22 2.84
N ILE A 260 10.96 -3.28 3.48
CA ILE A 260 10.83 -3.02 4.93
C ILE A 260 11.58 -4.10 5.73
N LEU A 261 11.39 -5.38 5.40
CA LEU A 261 12.11 -6.48 6.07
C LEU A 261 13.63 -6.33 5.94
N VAL A 262 14.12 -5.97 4.76
CA VAL A 262 15.55 -5.72 4.51
C VAL A 262 16.07 -4.56 5.36
N GLN A 263 15.36 -3.43 5.43
CA GLN A 263 15.77 -2.28 6.24
C GLN A 263 15.76 -2.60 7.74
N LEU A 264 14.78 -3.38 8.20
CA LEU A 264 14.69 -3.86 9.57
C LEU A 264 15.66 -5.02 9.88
N ARG A 265 16.38 -5.52 8.88
CA ARG A 265 17.29 -6.67 8.98
C ARG A 265 16.60 -7.93 9.49
N LEU A 266 15.34 -8.10 9.09
CA LEU A 266 14.53 -9.23 9.47
C LEU A 266 14.66 -10.35 8.44
N PRO A 267 14.59 -11.62 8.90
CA PRO A 267 14.55 -12.75 7.99
C PRO A 267 13.29 -12.73 7.13
N LEU A 268 13.38 -13.27 5.91
CA LEU A 268 12.22 -13.44 5.03
C LEU A 268 11.41 -14.70 5.35
N GLU A 269 11.84 -15.52 6.31
CA GLU A 269 11.10 -16.71 6.75
C GLU A 269 9.84 -16.39 7.53
N ARG A 270 8.96 -17.39 7.72
CA ARG A 270 7.77 -17.25 8.56
C ARG A 270 8.17 -17.14 10.03
N PRO A 271 7.46 -16.31 10.83
CA PRO A 271 7.72 -16.24 12.25
C PRO A 271 7.30 -17.55 12.94
N ASP A 272 8.05 -17.94 13.97
CA ASP A 272 7.63 -19.02 14.87
C ASP A 272 6.59 -18.48 15.86
N LEU A 273 5.33 -18.85 15.65
CA LEU A 273 4.20 -18.38 16.46
C LEU A 273 4.34 -18.68 17.96
N ARG A 274 5.14 -19.69 18.34
CA ARG A 274 5.36 -20.06 19.75
C ARG A 274 6.31 -19.10 20.47
N LYS A 275 7.06 -18.29 19.71
CA LYS A 275 8.01 -17.29 20.22
C LYS A 275 7.39 -15.90 20.35
N ILE A 276 6.21 -15.68 19.77
CA ILE A 276 5.50 -14.41 19.88
C ILE A 276 4.91 -14.31 21.30
N ARG A 277 5.40 -13.36 22.09
CA ARG A 277 5.01 -13.17 23.50
C ARG A 277 4.43 -11.81 23.80
N SER A 278 4.52 -10.87 22.87
CA SER A 278 4.13 -9.48 23.09
C SER A 278 3.55 -8.89 21.82
N TRP A 279 2.56 -8.01 22.00
CA TRP A 279 2.06 -7.17 20.92
C TRP A 279 3.16 -6.28 20.34
N GLN A 280 4.30 -6.09 21.02
CA GLN A 280 5.44 -5.31 20.55
C GLN A 280 6.28 -6.03 19.48
N ASP A 281 6.05 -7.32 19.21
CA ASP A 281 6.83 -8.11 18.25
C ASP A 281 6.55 -7.66 16.80
N VAL A 282 7.29 -6.66 16.34
CA VAL A 282 7.18 -6.11 14.97
C VAL A 282 7.71 -7.10 13.93
N ALA A 283 8.68 -7.93 14.31
CA ALA A 283 9.27 -8.90 13.40
C ALA A 283 8.21 -9.89 12.92
N ALA A 284 7.45 -10.45 13.86
CA ALA A 284 6.35 -11.34 13.55
C ALA A 284 5.30 -10.71 12.63
N ASP A 285 4.93 -9.45 12.87
CA ASP A 285 3.93 -8.75 12.08
C ASP A 285 4.35 -8.59 10.61
N PHE A 286 5.53 -8.02 10.36
CA PHE A 286 5.98 -7.78 8.98
C PHE A 286 6.31 -9.08 8.25
N GLN A 287 6.89 -10.06 8.93
CA GLN A 287 7.12 -11.38 8.32
C GLN A 287 5.79 -12.03 7.93
N MET A 288 4.81 -12.05 8.85
CA MET A 288 3.49 -12.60 8.56
C MET A 288 2.80 -11.85 7.42
N LEU A 289 2.83 -10.51 7.42
CA LEU A 289 2.29 -9.69 6.34
C LEU A 289 2.96 -10.04 5.00
N TYR A 290 4.29 -10.10 4.93
CA TYR A 290 5.02 -10.47 3.72
C TYR A 290 4.58 -11.84 3.17
N HIS A 291 4.44 -12.84 4.05
CA HIS A 291 3.97 -14.17 3.66
C HIS A 291 2.51 -14.17 3.19
N GLN A 292 1.63 -13.41 3.84
CA GLN A 292 0.23 -13.33 3.44
C GLN A 292 0.02 -12.57 2.13
N TYR A 293 0.81 -11.54 1.86
CA TYR A 293 0.82 -10.85 0.55
C TYR A 293 1.36 -11.76 -0.56
N ASN A 294 2.42 -12.52 -0.31
CA ASN A 294 2.91 -13.51 -1.27
C ASN A 294 1.89 -14.62 -1.54
N HIS A 295 1.16 -15.06 -0.51
CA HIS A 295 0.06 -16.01 -0.70
C HIS A 295 -1.06 -15.42 -1.56
N ALA A 296 -1.46 -14.16 -1.30
CA ALA A 296 -2.44 -13.47 -2.13
C ALA A 296 -1.96 -13.32 -3.59
N ARG A 297 -0.67 -13.03 -3.80
CA ARG A 297 -0.06 -12.96 -5.14
C ARG A 297 -0.16 -14.29 -5.87
N SER A 298 0.27 -15.38 -5.24
CA SER A 298 0.15 -16.73 -5.82
C SER A 298 -1.30 -17.09 -6.16
N TRP A 299 -2.26 -16.63 -5.37
CA TRP A 299 -3.68 -16.86 -5.66
C TRP A 299 -4.14 -16.11 -6.91
N VAL A 300 -3.71 -14.86 -7.08
CA VAL A 300 -4.01 -14.05 -8.29
C VAL A 300 -3.32 -14.62 -9.52
N GLU A 301 -2.08 -15.08 -9.42
CA GLU A 301 -1.36 -15.75 -10.53
C GLU A 301 -2.12 -16.99 -11.03
N LYS A 302 -2.63 -17.81 -10.09
CA LYS A 302 -3.46 -18.97 -10.42
C LYS A 302 -4.77 -18.56 -11.09
N LEU A 303 -5.45 -17.54 -10.55
CA LEU A 303 -6.67 -17.00 -11.15
C LEU A 303 -6.42 -16.47 -12.57
N ASN A 304 -5.33 -15.74 -12.76
CA ASN A 304 -4.96 -15.18 -14.05
C ASN A 304 -4.62 -16.28 -15.08
N SER A 305 -3.93 -17.34 -14.64
CA SER A 305 -3.68 -18.53 -15.47
C SER A 305 -4.98 -19.21 -15.88
N SER A 306 -5.92 -19.41 -14.96
CA SER A 306 -7.25 -19.96 -15.26
C SER A 306 -8.06 -19.07 -16.21
N MET A 307 -8.02 -17.74 -16.02
CA MET A 307 -8.67 -16.78 -16.91
C MET A 307 -8.07 -16.80 -18.31
N THR A 308 -6.75 -16.90 -18.42
CA THR A 308 -6.05 -16.97 -19.71
C THR A 308 -6.46 -18.24 -20.48
N ALA A 309 -6.56 -19.38 -19.79
CA ALA A 309 -7.05 -20.62 -20.38
C ALA A 309 -8.51 -20.50 -20.84
N LEU A 310 -9.38 -19.89 -20.02
CA LEU A 310 -10.79 -19.68 -20.37
C LEU A 310 -10.96 -18.78 -21.59
N ALA A 311 -10.22 -17.66 -21.64
CA ALA A 311 -10.21 -16.76 -22.79
C ALA A 311 -9.76 -17.47 -24.07
N ALA A 312 -8.73 -18.34 -23.98
CA ALA A 312 -8.28 -19.14 -25.10
C ALA A 312 -9.35 -20.13 -25.60
N CYS A 313 -10.03 -20.85 -24.70
CA CYS A 313 -11.11 -21.78 -25.07
C CYS A 313 -12.26 -21.08 -25.83
N GLN A 314 -12.69 -19.91 -25.36
CA GLN A 314 -13.75 -19.13 -26.00
C GLN A 314 -13.32 -18.52 -27.35
N ALA A 315 -12.03 -18.24 -27.54
CA ALA A 315 -11.49 -17.81 -28.83
C ALA A 315 -11.44 -18.95 -29.88
N THR A 316 -11.35 -20.20 -29.43
CA THR A 316 -11.27 -21.39 -30.30
C THR A 316 -12.60 -22.03 -30.66
N THR A 317 -13.70 -21.67 -29.97
CA THR A 317 -15.04 -22.11 -30.36
C THR A 317 -15.44 -21.44 -31.69
N PRO A 318 -15.66 -22.20 -32.79
CA PRO A 318 -16.07 -21.61 -34.04
C PRO A 318 -17.46 -21.01 -33.87
N LEU A 319 -17.59 -19.71 -34.08
CA LEU A 319 -18.86 -19.13 -34.48
C LEU A 319 -19.20 -19.73 -35.84
N GLU A 320 -20.23 -20.57 -35.90
CA GLU A 320 -20.88 -20.87 -37.16
C GLU A 320 -21.29 -19.54 -37.81
N GLY A 321 -20.55 -19.13 -38.85
CA GLY A 321 -20.90 -18.01 -39.71
C GLY A 321 -20.26 -16.66 -39.39
N ASN A 322 -18.93 -16.55 -39.41
CA ASN A 322 -18.23 -15.57 -40.28
C ASN A 322 -16.72 -15.63 -40.04
N VAL A 323 -15.99 -16.04 -41.07
CA VAL A 323 -14.52 -16.00 -41.07
C VAL A 323 -14.10 -14.55 -41.32
N SER A 324 -13.66 -13.88 -40.27
CA SER A 324 -12.73 -12.74 -40.38
C SER A 324 -11.62 -13.00 -39.39
N GLY A 325 -10.49 -13.46 -39.93
CA GLY A 325 -9.32 -13.84 -39.14
C GLY A 325 -8.79 -12.67 -38.32
N PHE A 326 -8.64 -12.89 -37.02
CA PHE A 326 -7.86 -12.02 -36.16
C PHE A 326 -6.56 -12.74 -35.77
N ILE A 327 -5.45 -12.06 -36.06
CA ILE A 327 -4.09 -12.47 -35.77
C ILE A 327 -3.83 -12.26 -34.27
N LEU A 328 -3.56 -13.34 -33.53
CA LEU A 328 -3.03 -13.29 -32.18
C LEU A 328 -1.63 -12.66 -32.19
N TRP A 329 -1.53 -11.40 -31.75
CA TRP A 329 -0.25 -10.76 -31.47
C TRP A 329 0.28 -11.26 -30.12
N PHE A 330 1.15 -12.26 -30.14
CA PHE A 330 2.02 -12.55 -29.00
C PHE A 330 3.07 -11.46 -28.91
N ARG A 331 2.96 -10.57 -27.91
CA ARG A 331 4.07 -9.68 -27.53
C ARG A 331 4.74 -10.25 -26.29
N SER A 332 5.62 -11.23 -26.48
CA SER A 332 6.67 -11.50 -25.51
C SER A 332 7.66 -10.34 -25.57
N ARG A 333 7.78 -9.59 -24.49
CA ARG A 333 9.00 -8.80 -24.23
C ARG A 333 9.65 -9.37 -22.99
N TRP A 334 10.58 -10.29 -23.25
CA TRP A 334 11.75 -10.49 -22.41
C TRP A 334 12.71 -9.31 -22.65
N PHE A 335 13.49 -9.02 -21.60
CA PHE A 335 14.43 -7.91 -21.37
C PHE A 335 13.84 -6.66 -20.70
#